data_AF-A0A7J9ASN4-F1
#
_entry.id   AF-A0A7J9ASN4-F1
#
_cell.length_a   1.000
_cell.length_b   1.000
_cell.length_c   1.000
_cell.angle_alpha   90.00
_cell.angle_beta   90.00
_cell.angle_gamma   90.00
#
_symmetry.space_group_name_H-M   'P 1'
#
loop_
_entity.id
_entity.type
_entity.pdbx_description
1 polymer ?
#
loop_
_entity_poly.entity_id
_entity_poly.type
_entity_poly.pdbx_seq_one_letter_code
_entity_poly.pdbx_strand_id
1 'polypeptide(L)'
;MDYREHKLNGSVKPKYPDFKRKDGVHSLWLDSAPQWVLPKIEGLKFDIPKVKPPKDLVEGSWKDLVENPNKWWDNRLQKINGKLKEKYPDFKHKETGKVLWVSDMPTWAESKLPPLNSKKWSGNP
;
A
#
# COMPACT_ATOMS: atom_id res chain seq x y z
N MET A 1 -10.04 -8.50 -7.12
CA MET A 1 -8.59 -8.28 -7.02
C MET A 1 -7.93 -9.63 -7.11
N ASP A 2 -6.94 -9.74 -7.99
CA ASP A 2 -6.14 -10.95 -8.20
C ASP A 2 -4.84 -10.82 -7.38
N TYR A 3 -4.57 -11.81 -6.55
CA TYR A 3 -3.43 -11.86 -5.63
C TYR A 3 -2.48 -13.03 -5.92
N ARG A 4 -2.67 -13.76 -7.02
CA ARG A 4 -1.82 -14.92 -7.36
C ARG A 4 -0.34 -14.54 -7.48
N GLU A 5 -0.02 -13.47 -8.21
CA GLU A 5 1.35 -12.94 -8.31
C GLU A 5 1.90 -12.47 -6.95
N HIS A 6 1.04 -11.87 -6.12
CA HIS A 6 1.42 -11.41 -4.79
C HIS A 6 1.78 -12.56 -3.84
N LYS A 7 1.19 -13.75 -4.01
CA LYS A 7 1.57 -14.97 -3.29
C LYS A 7 2.91 -15.49 -3.80
N LEU A 8 3.09 -15.56 -5.12
CA LEU A 8 4.35 -15.99 -5.75
C LEU A 8 5.54 -15.11 -5.35
N ASN A 9 5.34 -13.78 -5.27
CA ASN A 9 6.39 -12.83 -4.89
C ASN A 9 6.54 -12.61 -3.37
N GLY A 10 5.80 -13.36 -2.54
CA GLY A 10 5.87 -13.27 -1.08
C GLY A 10 5.39 -11.93 -0.49
N SER A 11 4.62 -11.13 -1.24
CA SER A 11 4.03 -9.89 -0.73
C SER A 11 2.85 -10.13 0.22
N VAL A 12 2.22 -11.31 0.13
CA VAL A 12 1.18 -11.75 1.07
C VAL A 12 1.53 -13.11 1.67
N LYS A 13 0.85 -13.47 2.77
CA LYS A 13 1.04 -14.78 3.44
C LYS A 13 0.63 -15.91 2.48
N PRO A 14 1.22 -17.12 2.59
CA PRO A 14 0.83 -18.26 1.74
C PRO A 14 -0.66 -18.61 1.82
N LYS A 15 -1.28 -18.45 3.00
CA LYS A 15 -2.71 -18.66 3.24
C LYS A 15 -3.63 -17.51 2.76
N TYR A 16 -3.07 -16.46 2.18
CA TYR A 16 -3.88 -15.37 1.64
C TYR A 16 -4.67 -15.86 0.40
N PRO A 17 -5.92 -15.40 0.19
CA PRO A 17 -6.71 -15.82 -0.96
C PRO A 17 -6.10 -15.40 -2.29
N ASP A 18 -6.29 -16.23 -3.31
CA ASP A 18 -5.86 -15.96 -4.68
C ASP A 18 -6.72 -14.88 -5.35
N PHE A 19 -8.02 -14.87 -5.04
CA PHE A 19 -8.94 -13.81 -5.47
C PHE A 19 -9.72 -13.25 -4.29
N LYS A 20 -9.85 -11.93 -4.26
CA LYS A 20 -10.68 -11.23 -3.27
C LYS A 20 -11.56 -10.18 -3.93
N ARG A 21 -12.84 -10.13 -3.58
CA ARG A 21 -13.75 -9.08 -4.04
C ARG A 21 -13.37 -7.72 -3.45
N LYS A 22 -13.73 -6.63 -4.15
CA LYS A 22 -13.44 -5.25 -3.70
C LYS A 22 -14.15 -4.90 -2.38
N ASP A 23 -15.33 -5.47 -2.15
CA ASP A 23 -16.07 -5.38 -0.89
C ASP A 23 -15.37 -6.06 0.30
N GLY A 24 -14.36 -6.89 0.02
CA GLY A 24 -13.58 -7.61 1.01
C GLY A 24 -14.27 -8.82 1.64
N VAL A 25 -15.53 -9.08 1.29
CA VAL A 25 -16.38 -10.10 1.92
C VAL A 25 -16.08 -11.50 1.39
N HIS A 26 -15.84 -11.63 0.08
CA HIS A 26 -15.60 -12.94 -0.53
C HIS A 26 -14.16 -13.12 -0.97
N SER A 27 -13.65 -14.30 -0.66
CA SER A 27 -12.28 -14.74 -0.90
C SER A 27 -12.30 -16.14 -1.52
N LEU A 28 -11.46 -16.38 -2.52
CA LEU A 28 -11.35 -17.66 -3.21
C LEU A 28 -9.89 -18.10 -3.20
N TRP A 29 -9.67 -19.39 -2.96
CA TRP A 29 -8.37 -20.05 -3.02
C TRP A 29 -8.37 -21.09 -4.13
N LEU A 30 -7.28 -21.13 -4.90
CA LEU A 30 -7.13 -22.08 -6.01
C LEU A 30 -6.84 -23.50 -5.55
N ASP A 31 -6.20 -23.66 -4.39
CA ASP A 31 -5.94 -24.96 -3.78
C ASP A 31 -7.23 -25.73 -3.42
N SER A 32 -8.32 -24.97 -3.24
CA SER A 32 -9.64 -25.47 -2.85
C SER A 32 -10.63 -25.44 -4.03
N ALA A 33 -10.16 -25.08 -5.22
CA ALA A 33 -11.01 -24.97 -6.40
C ALA A 33 -11.29 -26.34 -7.03
N PRO A 34 -12.50 -26.56 -7.59
CA PRO A 34 -12.77 -27.74 -8.40
C PRO A 34 -11.81 -27.86 -9.58
N GLN A 35 -11.37 -29.09 -9.90
CA GLN A 35 -10.36 -29.35 -10.95
C GLN A 35 -10.74 -28.78 -12.32
N TRP A 36 -12.03 -28.72 -12.67
CA TRP A 36 -12.49 -28.15 -13.95
C TRP A 36 -12.21 -26.63 -14.08
N VAL A 37 -11.95 -25.94 -12.97
CA VAL A 37 -11.68 -24.50 -12.94
C VAL A 37 -10.26 -24.22 -13.39
N LEU A 38 -9.27 -25.04 -12.97
CA LEU A 38 -7.83 -24.81 -13.16
C LEU A 38 -7.42 -24.54 -14.63
N PRO A 39 -7.86 -25.32 -15.63
CA PRO A 39 -7.48 -25.09 -17.02
C PRO A 39 -7.99 -23.75 -17.59
N LYS A 40 -9.10 -23.22 -17.05
CA LYS A 40 -9.73 -21.99 -17.53
C LYS A 40 -9.07 -20.72 -16.99
N ILE A 41 -8.32 -20.84 -15.90
CA ILE A 41 -7.74 -19.71 -15.14
C ILE A 41 -6.22 -19.59 -15.31
N GLU A 42 -5.55 -20.62 -15.82
CA GLU A 42 -4.11 -20.65 -16.06
C GLU A 42 -3.69 -19.59 -17.09
N GLY A 43 -4.50 -19.36 -18.13
CA GLY A 43 -4.28 -18.29 -19.12
C GLY A 43 -4.98 -16.96 -18.82
N LEU A 44 -5.80 -16.90 -17.76
CA LEU A 44 -6.62 -15.73 -17.48
C LEU A 44 -5.80 -14.68 -16.71
N LYS A 45 -5.19 -13.74 -17.44
CA LYS A 45 -4.59 -12.54 -16.84
C LYS A 45 -5.67 -11.49 -16.70
N PHE A 46 -5.98 -11.13 -15.46
CA PHE A 46 -6.78 -9.92 -15.24
C PHE A 46 -5.84 -8.73 -15.38
N ASP A 47 -5.82 -8.13 -16.57
CA ASP A 47 -5.33 -6.78 -16.75
C ASP A 47 -6.29 -5.83 -16.04
N ILE A 48 -6.35 -5.90 -14.71
CA ILE A 48 -6.93 -4.83 -13.92
C ILE A 48 -5.99 -3.66 -14.20
N PRO A 49 -6.43 -2.59 -14.88
CA PRO A 49 -5.61 -1.41 -14.95
C PRO A 49 -5.32 -1.06 -13.49
N LYS A 50 -4.06 -0.90 -13.13
CA LYS A 50 -3.70 -0.19 -11.88
C LYS A 50 -4.22 1.22 -12.07
N VAL A 51 -5.52 1.42 -11.88
CA VAL A 51 -6.17 2.72 -11.96
C VAL A 51 -5.56 3.47 -10.80
N LYS A 52 -4.57 4.31 -11.10
CA LYS A 52 -4.10 5.29 -10.14
C LYS A 52 -5.35 6.04 -9.68
N PRO A 53 -5.56 6.20 -8.36
CA PRO A 53 -6.68 6.99 -7.89
C PRO A 53 -6.67 8.35 -8.60
N PRO A 54 -7.86 8.87 -9.00
CA PRO A 54 -7.97 10.21 -9.56
C PRO A 54 -7.13 11.21 -8.77
N LYS A 55 -6.37 12.08 -9.46
CA LYS A 55 -5.48 13.05 -8.82
C LYS A 55 -6.18 13.84 -7.71
N ASP A 56 -7.44 14.19 -7.91
CA ASP A 56 -8.25 14.94 -6.94
C ASP A 56 -8.44 14.19 -5.61
N LEU A 57 -8.55 12.85 -5.64
CA LEU A 57 -8.66 12.02 -4.43
C LEU A 57 -7.33 11.90 -3.69
N VAL A 58 -6.22 11.90 -4.42
CA VAL A 58 -4.87 11.89 -3.87
C VAL A 58 -4.57 13.24 -3.23
N GLU A 59 -4.85 14.33 -3.94
CA GLU A 59 -4.64 15.70 -3.47
C GLU A 59 -5.50 16.02 -2.24
N GLY A 60 -6.77 15.60 -2.22
CA GLY A 60 -7.62 15.72 -1.04
C GLY A 60 -7.08 14.96 0.18
N SER A 61 -6.41 13.83 -0.05
CA SER A 61 -5.78 13.04 1.04
C SER A 61 -4.52 13.72 1.58
N TRP A 62 -3.72 14.37 0.72
CA TRP A 62 -2.60 15.20 1.14
C TRP A 62 -3.05 16.45 1.91
N LYS A 63 -4.14 17.07 1.48
CA LYS A 63 -4.75 18.21 2.19
C LYS A 63 -5.23 17.81 3.58
N ASP A 64 -5.94 16.68 3.68
CA ASP A 64 -6.38 16.13 4.96
C ASP A 64 -5.20 15.76 5.87
N LEU A 65 -4.10 15.23 5.33
CA LEU A 65 -2.88 14.96 6.12
C LEU A 65 -2.30 16.25 6.73
N VAL A 66 -2.24 17.34 5.96
CA VAL A 66 -1.70 18.62 6.42
C VAL A 66 -2.62 19.30 7.43
N GLU A 67 -3.94 19.24 7.21
CA GLU A 67 -4.94 19.85 8.11
C GLU A 67 -5.17 19.02 9.38
N ASN A 68 -5.11 17.69 9.28
CA ASN A 68 -5.44 16.75 10.35
C ASN A 68 -4.32 15.70 10.60
N PRO A 69 -3.08 16.11 10.89
CA PRO A 69 -1.94 15.17 10.99
C PRO A 69 -2.12 14.11 12.08
N ASN A 70 -2.91 14.41 13.12
CA ASN A 70 -3.23 13.47 14.20
C ASN A 70 -4.06 12.26 13.74
N LYS A 71 -4.80 12.36 12.62
CA LYS A 71 -5.54 11.24 12.01
C LYS A 71 -4.65 10.31 11.20
N TRP A 72 -3.37 10.64 11.06
CA TRP A 72 -2.43 9.89 10.24
C TRP A 72 -1.31 9.29 11.08
N TRP A 73 -0.85 8.11 10.67
CA TRP A 73 0.42 7.54 11.12
C TRP A 73 1.53 8.01 10.18
N ASP A 74 2.56 8.65 10.73
CA ASP A 74 3.81 8.93 10.01
C ASP A 74 4.79 7.77 10.21
N ASN A 75 5.01 7.02 9.14
CA ASN A 75 5.87 5.83 9.13
C ASN A 75 7.25 6.11 8.52
N ARG A 76 7.51 7.35 8.06
CA ARG A 76 8.74 7.71 7.32
C ARG A 76 10.00 7.38 8.13
N LEU A 77 10.01 7.73 9.42
CA LEU A 77 11.13 7.40 10.32
C LEU A 77 11.33 5.88 10.50
N GLN A 78 10.23 5.13 10.60
CA GLN A 78 10.31 3.68 10.76
C GLN A 78 10.81 2.99 9.48
N LYS A 79 10.46 3.52 8.30
CA LYS A 79 11.00 3.09 7.02
C LYS A 79 12.51 3.37 6.91
N ILE A 80 12.94 4.58 7.25
CA ILE A 80 14.37 4.95 7.25
C ILE A 80 15.18 4.06 8.20
N ASN A 81 14.63 3.76 9.38
CA ASN A 81 15.28 2.91 10.38
C ASN A 81 15.21 1.41 10.05
N GLY A 82 14.72 1.02 8.87
CA GLY A 82 14.64 -0.38 8.44
C GLY A 82 13.60 -1.23 9.18
N LYS A 83 12.79 -0.63 10.05
CA LYS A 83 11.71 -1.35 10.77
C LYS A 83 10.54 -1.71 9.86
N LEU A 84 10.33 -0.91 8.82
CA LEU A 84 9.31 -1.13 7.81
C LEU A 84 9.95 -1.33 6.44
N LYS A 85 9.35 -2.19 5.62
CA LYS A 85 9.79 -2.43 4.24
C LYS A 85 9.62 -1.16 3.41
N GLU A 86 10.46 -0.96 2.40
CA GLU A 86 10.38 0.19 1.48
C GLU A 86 8.99 0.33 0.82
N LYS A 87 8.37 -0.81 0.47
CA LYS A 87 7.01 -0.88 -0.09
C LYS A 87 5.89 -0.50 0.89
N TYR A 88 6.20 -0.27 2.17
CA TYR A 88 5.24 0.19 3.15
C TYR A 88 4.91 1.68 2.91
N PRO A 89 3.66 2.12 3.11
CA PRO A 89 3.28 3.51 2.92
C PRO A 89 3.95 4.45 3.93
N ASP A 90 4.28 5.66 3.48
CA ASP A 90 4.88 6.69 4.33
C ASP A 90 3.87 7.26 5.32
N PHE A 91 2.63 7.47 4.87
CA PHE A 91 1.53 7.86 5.72
C PHE A 91 0.36 6.90 5.59
N LYS A 92 -0.33 6.64 6.71
CA LYS A 92 -1.55 5.84 6.73
C LYS A 92 -2.61 6.49 7.61
N HIS A 93 -3.78 6.76 7.05
CA HIS A 93 -4.91 7.28 7.80
C HIS A 93 -5.42 6.21 8.77
N LYS A 94 -5.65 6.61 10.02
CA LYS A 94 -6.00 5.73 11.14
C LYS A 94 -7.36 5.05 10.95
N GLU A 95 -8.37 5.81 10.53
CA GLU A 95 -9.74 5.32 10.37
C GLU A 95 -10.04 4.77 8.97
N THR A 96 -9.81 5.58 7.93
CA THR A 96 -10.16 5.22 6.54
C THR A 96 -9.20 4.22 5.90
N GLY A 97 -8.00 4.02 6.48
CA GLY A 97 -6.96 3.16 5.92
C GLY A 97 -6.33 3.67 4.63
N LYS A 98 -6.62 4.92 4.20
CA LYS A 98 -5.96 5.58 3.08
C LYS A 98 -4.45 5.63 3.30
N VAL A 99 -3.69 5.52 2.23
CA VAL A 99 -2.23 5.44 2.25
C VAL A 99 -1.62 6.46 1.31
N LEU A 100 -0.52 7.07 1.71
CA LEU A 100 0.23 8.03 0.91
C LEU A 100 1.71 7.67 0.92
N TRP A 101 2.35 7.88 -0.22
CA TRP A 101 3.80 7.73 -0.40
C TRP A 101 4.41 9.08 -0.72
N VAL A 102 5.52 9.42 -0.08
CA VAL A 102 6.24 10.68 -0.34
C VAL A 102 6.69 10.78 -1.80
N SER A 103 6.87 9.65 -2.50
CA SER A 103 7.15 9.62 -3.95
C SER A 103 6.02 10.21 -4.81
N ASP A 104 4.78 10.18 -4.32
CA ASP A 104 3.59 10.71 -4.99
C ASP A 104 3.10 12.04 -4.36
N MET A 105 4.00 12.72 -3.65
CA MET A 105 3.69 13.95 -2.94
C MET A 105 3.54 15.16 -3.90
N PRO A 106 2.47 15.96 -3.78
CA PRO A 106 2.35 17.24 -4.47
C PRO A 106 3.44 18.21 -4.01
N THR A 107 3.98 19.01 -4.93
CA THR A 107 5.04 19.99 -4.64
C THR A 107 4.65 20.98 -3.54
N TRP A 108 3.37 21.38 -3.45
CA TRP A 108 2.92 22.28 -2.38
C TRP A 108 2.98 21.62 -1.00
N ALA A 109 2.75 20.30 -0.91
CA ALA A 109 2.70 19.57 0.35
C ALA A 109 4.10 19.41 0.98
N GLU A 110 5.16 19.40 0.17
CA GLU A 110 6.54 19.36 0.64
C GLU A 110 6.85 20.50 1.61
N SER A 111 6.37 21.71 1.29
CA SER A 111 6.58 22.90 2.12
C SER A 111 5.79 22.89 3.45
N LYS A 112 4.81 21.99 3.59
CA LYS A 112 3.90 21.93 4.75
C LYS A 112 4.19 20.77 5.69
N LEU A 113 4.92 19.75 5.25
CA LEU A 113 5.25 18.60 6.09
C LEU A 113 6.42 18.90 7.02
N PRO A 114 6.38 18.37 8.26
CA PRO A 114 7.51 18.51 9.16
C PRO A 114 8.74 17.79 8.58
N PRO A 115 9.94 18.38 8.73
CA PRO A 115 11.18 17.77 8.28
C PRO A 115 11.39 16.46 9.00
N LEU A 116 11.93 15.48 8.27
CA LEU A 116 12.41 14.25 8.86
C LEU A 116 13.69 14.59 9.60
N ASN A 117 13.60 14.74 10.92
CA ASN A 117 14.77 14.92 11.76
C ASN A 117 15.62 13.66 11.65
N SER A 118 16.50 13.62 10.65
CA SER A 118 17.59 12.67 10.58
C SER A 118 18.56 13.06 11.70
N LYS A 119 18.35 12.55 12.91
CA LYS A 119 19.52 12.29 13.75
C LYS A 119 20.30 11.20 13.02
N LYS A 120 21.16 11.64 12.08
CA LYS A 120 22.30 10.84 11.64
C LYS A 120 23.00 10.45 12.93
N TRP A 121 23.03 9.16 13.22
CA TRP A 121 24.00 8.64 14.19
C TRP A 121 25.37 8.92 13.57
N SER A 122 25.96 10.06 13.92
CA SER A 122 27.37 10.31 13.72
C SER A 122 28.09 9.29 14.59
N GLY A 123 28.42 8.14 13.99
CA GLY A 123 29.44 7.26 14.53
C GLY A 123 30.71 8.11 14.66
N ASN A 124 31.12 8.37 15.89
CA ASN A 124 32.46 8.86 16.15
C ASN A 124 33.45 7.71 15.93
N PRO A 125 34.66 8.01 15.41
CA PRO A 125 35.70 7.04 15.07
C PRO A 125 36.25 6.30 16.31
#